data_AF-A0A1X6WS73-F1
#
_entry.id   AF-A0A1X6WS73-F1
#
_cell.length_a   1.000
_cell.length_b   1.000
_cell.length_c   1.000
_cell.angle_alpha   90.00
_cell.angle_beta   90.00
_cell.angle_gamma   90.00
#
_symmetry.space_group_name_H-M   'P 1'
#
loop_
_entity.id
_entity.type
_entity.pdbx_description
1 polymer ?
#
loop_
_entity_poly.entity_id
_entity_poly.type
_entity_poly.pdbx_seq_one_letter_code
_entity_poly.pdbx_strand_id
1 'polypeptide(L)' 'MNEVFEKIYANRKQMEKEVFNLDTGQTETGYDIVKVRKVCVEEGVSFYEFLKFAQAKVVMEN' A
#
# COMPACT_ATOMS: atom_id res chain seq x y z
N MET A 1 -14.46 0.76 -9.33
CA MET A 1 -13.82 0.99 -8.01
C MET A 1 -12.96 -0.19 -7.59
N ASN A 2 -13.49 -1.43 -7.44
CA ASN A 2 -12.67 -2.61 -7.08
C ASN A 2 -11.50 -2.90 -8.05
N GLU A 3 -11.71 -2.82 -9.36
CA GLU A 3 -10.64 -3.08 -10.34
C GLU A 3 -9.46 -2.08 -10.24
N VAL A 4 -9.73 -0.84 -9.85
CA VAL A 4 -8.69 0.19 -9.66
C VAL A 4 -7.86 -0.12 -8.42
N PHE A 5 -8.52 -0.47 -7.31
CA PHE A 5 -7.82 -0.89 -6.09
C PHE A 5 -6.97 -2.14 -6.30
N GLU A 6 -7.45 -3.14 -7.04
CA GLU A 6 -6.67 -4.32 -7.41
C GLU A 6 -5.45 -3.96 -8.25
N LYS A 7 -5.55 -3.01 -9.20
CA LYS A 7 -4.41 -2.53 -10.00
C LYS A 7 -3.36 -1.80 -9.13
N ILE A 8 -3.80 -0.89 -8.27
CA ILE A 8 -2.91 -0.16 -7.35
C ILE A 8 -2.22 -1.14 -6.39
N TYR A 9 -2.95 -2.13 -5.89
CA TYR A 9 -2.42 -3.17 -5.01
C TYR A 9 -1.53 -4.19 -5.74
N ALA A 10 -1.78 -4.51 -7.00
CA ALA A 10 -0.87 -5.36 -7.78
C ALA A 10 0.50 -4.69 -7.96
N ASN A 11 0.54 -3.36 -8.07
CA ASN A 11 1.76 -2.57 -8.14
C ASN A 11 2.50 -2.42 -6.79
N ARG A 12 2.01 -3.06 -5.72
CA ARG A 12 2.55 -2.95 -4.34
C ARG A 12 4.05 -3.23 -4.26
N LYS A 13 4.54 -4.24 -4.97
CA LYS A 13 5.97 -4.61 -5.01
C LYS A 13 6.89 -3.52 -5.57
N GLN A 14 6.37 -2.63 -6.42
CA GLN A 14 7.15 -1.50 -6.96
C GLN A 14 7.15 -0.29 -6.02
N MET A 15 6.24 -0.27 -5.04
CA MET A 15 6.09 0.79 -4.05
C MET A 15 6.62 0.39 -2.67
N GLU A 16 7.11 -0.84 -2.52
CA GLU A 16 7.83 -1.30 -1.34
C GLU A 16 9.15 -0.56 -1.21
N LYS A 17 9.43 -0.07 0.00
CA LYS A 17 10.73 0.43 0.40
C LYS A 17 11.15 -0.25 1.69
N GLU A 18 12.44 -0.45 1.85
CA GLU A 18 13.02 -0.82 3.13
C GLU A 18 12.86 0.35 4.10
N VAL A 19 12.12 0.13 5.18
CA VAL A 19 11.92 1.08 6.26
C VAL A 19 12.68 0.53 7.46
N PHE A 20 13.67 1.30 7.92
CA PHE A 20 14.36 0.97 9.16
C PHE A 20 13.48 1.35 10.34
N ASN A 21 13.03 0.35 11.09
CA ASN A 21 12.25 0.55 12.30
C ASN A 21 13.20 0.81 13.48
N LEU A 22 13.16 2.05 14.01
CA LEU A 22 14.04 2.48 15.10
C LEU A 22 13.74 1.77 16.43
N ASP A 23 12.50 1.33 16.64
CA ASP A 23 12.06 0.71 17.89
C ASP A 23 12.45 -0.77 17.96
N THR A 24 12.40 -1.48 16.82
CA THR A 24 12.76 -2.91 16.73
C THR A 24 14.20 -3.15 16.28
N GLY A 25 14.86 -2.12 15.74
CA GLY A 25 16.19 -2.24 15.12
C GLY A 25 16.20 -3.11 13.87
N GLN A 26 15.03 -3.39 13.29
CA GLN A 26 14.86 -4.26 12.13
C GLN A 26 14.51 -3.44 10.89
N THR A 27 14.97 -3.90 9.73
CA THR A 27 14.51 -3.41 8.44
C THR A 27 13.23 -4.15 8.08
N GLU A 28 12.13 -3.41 7.95
CA GLU A 28 10.84 -3.94 7.51
C GLU A 28 10.51 -3.44 6.10
N THR A 29 9.84 -4.27 5.32
CA THR A 29 9.33 -3.86 4.01
C THR A 29 8.01 -3.12 4.21
N GLY A 30 8.03 -1.81 4.02
CA GLY A 30 6.87 -0.94 4.15
C GLY A 30 6.48 -0.28 2.83
N TYR A 31 5.23 0.15 2.71
CA TYR A 31 4.83 0.95 1.55
C TYR A 31 5.39 2.36 1.63
N ASP A 32 5.85 2.86 0.49
CA ASP A 32 6.03 4.30 0.31
C ASP A 32 4.65 4.99 0.25
N ILE A 33 4.13 5.32 1.43
CA ILE A 33 2.83 5.97 1.62
C ILE A 33 2.67 7.22 0.73
N VAL A 34 3.76 7.95 0.47
CA VAL A 34 3.73 9.14 -0.39
C VAL A 34 3.41 8.75 -1.84
N LYS A 35 4.07 7.71 -2.36
CA LYS A 35 3.80 7.18 -3.71
C LYS A 35 2.41 6.59 -3.82
N VAL A 36 1.98 5.79 -2.85
CA VAL A 36 0.64 5.18 -2.84
C VAL A 36 -0.44 6.26 -2.87
N ARG A 37 -0.30 7.30 -2.05
CA ARG A 37 -1.24 8.41 -2.02
C ARG A 37 -1.28 9.16 -3.35
N LYS A 38 -0.14 9.38 -4.00
CA LYS A 38 -0.06 10.01 -5.33
C LYS A 38 -0.83 9.19 -6.37
N VAL A 39 -0.61 7.88 -6.45
CA VAL A 39 -1.31 7.00 -7.38
C VAL A 39 -2.82 7.00 -7.12
N CYS A 40 -3.26 6.99 -5.86
CA CYS A 40 -4.69 7.09 -5.53
C CYS A 40 -5.32 8.39 -6.06
N VAL A 41 -4.60 9.52 -5.97
CA VAL A 41 -5.06 10.81 -6.51
C VAL A 41 -5.12 10.78 -8.05
N GLU A 42 -4.11 10.23 -8.71
CA GLU A 42 -4.06 10.11 -10.18
C GLU A 42 -5.19 9.25 -10.72
N GLU A 43 -5.55 8.17 -10.01
CA GLU A 43 -6.64 7.27 -10.35
C GLU A 43 -8.02 7.76 -9.87
N GLY A 44 -8.09 8.93 -9.20
CA GLY A 44 -9.33 9.52 -8.73
C GLY A 44 -10.04 8.73 -7.63
N VAL A 45 -9.27 8.00 -6.80
CA VAL A 45 -9.81 7.15 -5.73
C VAL A 45 -9.39 7.61 -4.33
N SER A 46 -10.21 7.27 -3.33
CA SER A 46 -9.92 7.60 -1.93
C SER A 46 -8.76 6.77 -1.41
N PHE A 47 -7.69 7.46 -0.98
CA PHE A 47 -6.55 6.82 -0.32
C PHE A 47 -6.96 6.03 0.94
N TYR A 48 -7.92 6.55 1.71
CA TYR A 48 -8.40 5.88 2.92
C TYR A 48 -9.16 4.58 2.61
N GLU A 49 -9.98 4.57 1.55
CA GLU A 49 -10.68 3.36 1.13
C GLU A 49 -9.73 2.32 0.54
N PHE A 50 -8.72 2.77 -0.21
CA PHE A 50 -7.64 1.90 -0.68
C PHE A 50 -6.91 1.22 0.49
N LEU A 51 -6.58 1.95 1.57
CA LEU A 51 -5.92 1.38 2.74
C LEU A 51 -6.76 0.28 3.40
N LYS A 52 -8.09 0.48 3.53
CA LYS A 52 -9.00 -0.55 4.06
C LYS A 52 -9.01 -1.80 3.18
N PHE A 53 -9.06 -1.60 1.86
CA PHE A 53 -8.99 -2.69 0.89
C PHE A 53 -7.67 -3.47 1.00
N ALA A 54 -6.54 -2.76 1.02
CA ALA A 54 -5.20 -3.36 1.09
C ALA A 54 -5.01 -4.16 2.40
N GLN A 55 -5.49 -3.63 3.53
CA GLN A 55 -5.46 -4.33 4.82
C GLN A 55 -6.29 -5.62 4.78
N ALA A 56 -7.50 -5.57 4.23
CA ALA A 56 -8.37 -6.75 4.10
C ALA A 56 -7.73 -7.84 3.24
N LYS A 57 -7.01 -7.47 2.17
CA LYS A 57 -6.28 -8.42 1.30
C LYS A 57 -5.11 -9.10 2.02
N VAL A 58 -4.31 -8.36 2.78
CA VAL A 58 -3.19 -8.92 3.54
C VAL A 58 -3.68 -9.92 4.60
N VAL A 59 -4.84 -9.67 5.22
CA VAL A 59 -5.46 -10.60 6.19
C VAL A 59 -6.01 -11.86 5.54
N MET A 60 -6.43 -11.81 4.26
CA MET A 60 -6.90 -13.00 3.53
C MET A 60 -5.77 -13.88 2.96
N GLU A 61 -4.59 -13.30 2.70
CA GLU A 61 -3.41 -14.03 2.21
C GLU A 61 -2.65 -14.77 3.35
N ASN A 62 -2.98 -14.48 4.62
CA ASN A 62 -2.45 -15.13 5.84
C ASN A 62 -3.53 -15.94 6.56
#